data_AF-A0A926V081-F1
#
_entry.id   AF-A0A926V081-F1
#
_cell.length_a   1.000
_cell.length_b   1.000
_cell.length_c   1.000
_cell.angle_alpha   90.00
_cell.angle_beta   90.00
_cell.angle_gamma   90.00
#
_symmetry.space_group_name_H-M   'P 1'
#
loop_
_entity.id
_entity.type
_entity.pdbx_description
1 polymer ?
#
loop_
_entity_poly.entity_id
_entity_poly.type
_entity_poly.pdbx_seq_one_letter_code
_entity_poly.pdbx_strand_id
1 'polypeptide(L)'
;MKNPMMAIALGLALLLSSCGATVAESSSAPESSASSSKPVAVAAASSATNPKAEKAEEVEAIAQAEETTEYPEIGQIISLQSGDLMCYTVVRDRQGQEFDIGATFEICEQQELLNQNVRFVYSEENVADCQSAEPCGRSRKETLISDVVLLGENWQVLSNGDWTVTVGRIESWDGVNNTGGLTYYGCDSDGNCLSLTDGFTVCRDGICNMSWENGDYAYTLSSEVTDDGEGSTTLIVWQNGDEILRAENMELIDSSDS
;
A
#
# COMPACT_ATOMS: atom_id res chain seq x y z
N MET A 1 26.09 42.73 -30.73
CA MET A 1 25.42 42.15 -31.91
C MET A 1 24.63 40.95 -31.39
N LYS A 2 23.46 41.07 -30.75
CA LYS A 2 22.11 41.34 -31.28
C LYS A 2 21.84 40.70 -32.64
N ASN A 3 21.15 39.57 -32.62
CA ASN A 3 20.07 39.19 -33.54
C ASN A 3 19.18 38.10 -32.89
N PRO A 4 17.90 37.97 -33.30
CA PRO A 4 16.79 37.98 -32.36
C PRO A 4 15.88 36.74 -32.39
N MET A 5 14.95 36.72 -31.43
CA MET A 5 13.63 36.08 -31.41
C MET A 5 13.14 35.48 -32.74
N MET A 6 12.66 34.24 -32.68
CA MET A 6 11.64 33.74 -33.59
C MET A 6 10.54 33.05 -32.77
N ALA A 7 9.45 33.78 -32.55
CA ALA A 7 8.19 33.25 -32.08
C ALA A 7 7.44 32.65 -33.29
N ILE A 8 6.92 31.43 -33.13
CA ILE A 8 5.96 30.85 -34.07
C ILE A 8 4.71 30.52 -33.28
N ALA A 9 3.67 31.32 -33.53
CA ALA A 9 2.29 31.04 -33.18
C ALA A 9 1.56 30.70 -34.49
N LEU A 10 0.92 29.53 -34.54
CA LEU A 10 -0.08 29.07 -35.53
C LEU A 10 -0.57 27.72 -35.00
N GLY A 11 -1.85 27.36 -34.93
CA GLY A 11 -3.08 27.99 -35.33
C GLY A 11 -4.22 27.01 -35.03
N LEU A 12 -5.25 27.55 -34.40
CA LEU A 12 -6.65 27.14 -34.34
C LEU A 12 -7.13 26.10 -35.39
N ALA A 13 -7.74 25.00 -34.91
CA ALA A 13 -8.74 24.25 -35.67
C ALA A 13 -9.80 23.66 -34.71
N LEU A 14 -10.94 24.35 -34.63
CA LEU A 14 -12.22 23.86 -34.10
C LEU A 14 -12.86 22.92 -35.13
N LEU A 15 -13.36 21.77 -34.67
CA LEU A 15 -14.47 21.06 -35.32
C LEU A 15 -15.53 20.69 -34.28
N LEU A 16 -16.66 21.37 -34.39
CA LEU A 16 -17.97 21.05 -33.83
C LEU A 16 -18.65 20.00 -34.72
N SER A 17 -19.49 19.13 -34.13
CA SER A 17 -20.69 18.45 -34.69
C SER A 17 -20.88 17.13 -33.91
N SER A 18 -22.04 16.65 -33.44
CA SER A 18 -23.45 17.05 -33.51
C SER A 18 -24.30 15.96 -32.80
N CYS A 19 -25.40 16.38 -32.14
CA CYS A 19 -26.74 15.75 -31.94
C CYS A 19 -26.88 14.22 -31.85
N GLY A 20 -27.52 13.65 -30.82
CA GLY A 20 -28.97 13.65 -30.50
C GLY A 20 -29.38 12.17 -30.22
N ALA A 21 -30.38 11.71 -29.47
CA ALA A 21 -31.66 12.18 -28.94
C ALA A 21 -32.05 11.17 -27.80
N THR A 22 -32.42 11.57 -26.58
CA THR A 22 -33.77 11.76 -25.98
C THR A 22 -34.80 10.60 -26.01
N VAL A 23 -35.27 10.28 -24.77
CA VAL A 23 -36.59 9.82 -24.24
C VAL A 23 -37.04 8.33 -24.23
N ALA A 24 -37.42 7.89 -23.01
CA ALA A 24 -38.64 7.15 -22.57
C ALA A 24 -38.24 6.00 -21.59
N GLU A 25 -38.51 6.02 -20.28
CA GLU A 25 -39.75 6.14 -19.48
C GLU A 25 -40.74 4.97 -19.65
N SER A 26 -40.78 4.06 -18.66
CA SER A 26 -41.95 3.35 -18.10
C SER A 26 -41.46 2.10 -17.33
N SER A 27 -41.56 2.02 -16.00
CA SER A 27 -42.76 1.68 -15.20
C SER A 27 -43.36 0.30 -15.51
N SER A 28 -43.12 -0.68 -14.62
CA SER A 28 -44.18 -1.54 -14.05
C SER A 28 -43.61 -2.58 -13.05
N ALA A 29 -43.91 -2.40 -11.77
CA ALA A 29 -44.44 -3.47 -10.91
C ALA A 29 -45.99 -3.43 -11.06
N PRO A 30 -46.82 -4.44 -10.70
CA PRO A 30 -46.72 -5.23 -9.46
C PRO A 30 -47.27 -6.68 -9.51
N GLU A 31 -47.32 -7.30 -8.31
CA GLU A 31 -48.21 -8.39 -7.85
C GLU A 31 -48.02 -9.79 -8.47
N SER A 32 -48.27 -10.93 -7.82
CA SER A 32 -48.66 -11.35 -6.48
C SER A 32 -48.70 -12.89 -6.57
N SER A 33 -48.35 -13.63 -5.51
CA SER A 33 -49.08 -14.85 -5.11
C SER A 33 -48.54 -15.41 -3.80
N ALA A 34 -49.44 -15.47 -2.83
CA ALA A 34 -49.30 -16.10 -1.53
C ALA A 34 -49.52 -17.63 -1.59
N SER A 35 -48.95 -18.37 -0.64
CA SER A 35 -49.57 -19.52 0.07
C SER A 35 -48.59 -20.03 1.13
N SER A 36 -48.76 -19.76 2.43
CA SER A 36 -49.64 -20.43 3.41
C SER A 36 -49.37 -21.93 3.63
N SER A 37 -48.69 -22.28 4.73
CA SER A 37 -49.22 -23.22 5.72
C SER A 37 -48.42 -23.18 7.05
N LYS A 38 -49.18 -23.07 8.15
CA LYS A 38 -48.84 -23.30 9.57
C LYS A 38 -49.63 -24.58 9.98
N PRO A 39 -49.66 -25.02 11.25
CA PRO A 39 -48.64 -25.25 12.29
C PRO A 39 -48.70 -26.71 12.83
N VAL A 40 -47.69 -27.18 13.58
CA VAL A 40 -47.92 -28.13 14.69
C VAL A 40 -46.95 -27.82 15.83
N ALA A 41 -47.49 -27.76 17.05
CA ALA A 41 -46.82 -27.49 18.31
C ALA A 41 -46.99 -28.70 19.26
N VAL A 42 -46.43 -28.55 20.48
CA VAL A 42 -46.67 -29.29 21.73
C VAL A 42 -45.73 -30.50 21.92
N ALA A 43 -45.02 -30.76 23.04
CA ALA A 43 -44.93 -30.25 24.42
C ALA A 43 -43.55 -30.69 25.00
N ALA A 44 -42.86 -29.91 25.86
CA ALA A 44 -42.92 -29.89 27.34
C ALA A 44 -42.43 -31.20 28.02
N ALA A 45 -41.62 -31.27 29.10
CA ALA A 45 -41.13 -30.31 30.08
C ALA A 45 -40.03 -30.94 31.00
N SER A 46 -39.29 -30.06 31.71
CA SER A 46 -38.78 -30.17 33.12
C SER A 46 -37.74 -31.25 33.50
N SER A 47 -36.76 -31.08 34.39
CA SER A 47 -36.43 -30.12 35.48
C SER A 47 -34.91 -30.24 35.77
N ALA A 48 -34.13 -29.17 35.92
CA ALA A 48 -33.76 -28.49 37.17
C ALA A 48 -33.35 -29.38 38.37
N THR A 49 -32.08 -29.27 38.80
CA THR A 49 -31.68 -29.18 40.22
C THR A 49 -30.37 -28.38 40.33
N ASN A 50 -30.36 -27.41 41.25
CA ASN A 50 -29.35 -26.39 41.56
C ASN A 50 -28.66 -26.77 42.91
N PRO A 51 -28.00 -25.88 43.68
CA PRO A 51 -26.69 -25.22 43.58
C PRO A 51 -25.72 -25.59 44.75
N LYS A 52 -24.41 -25.26 44.67
CA LYS A 52 -23.65 -24.79 45.87
C LYS A 52 -22.30 -24.08 45.55
N ALA A 53 -22.29 -22.79 45.90
CA ALA A 53 -21.21 -21.87 46.33
C ALA A 53 -19.96 -22.52 46.98
N GLU A 54 -18.76 -21.94 47.09
CA GLU A 54 -18.09 -20.64 46.79
C GLU A 54 -16.66 -20.79 47.36
N LYS A 55 -15.70 -19.94 46.91
CA LYS A 55 -14.37 -19.62 47.50
C LYS A 55 -13.20 -20.46 46.93
N ALA A 56 -12.07 -19.92 46.48
CA ALA A 56 -11.44 -18.62 46.68
C ALA A 56 -10.74 -18.13 45.40
N GLU A 57 -10.75 -16.82 45.29
CA GLU A 57 -10.01 -15.94 44.39
C GLU A 57 -8.49 -16.10 44.62
N GLU A 58 -7.77 -16.58 43.60
CA GLU A 58 -6.32 -16.41 43.47
C GLU A 58 -6.10 -15.55 42.23
N VAL A 59 -5.83 -14.27 42.49
CA VAL A 59 -5.52 -13.27 41.48
C VAL A 59 -4.11 -13.57 40.97
N GLU A 60 -4.03 -14.43 39.95
CA GLU A 60 -2.83 -14.54 39.14
C GLU A 60 -2.80 -13.31 38.24
N ALA A 61 -1.98 -12.34 38.63
CA ALA A 61 -1.62 -11.21 37.80
C ALA A 61 -0.85 -11.75 36.59
N ILE A 62 -1.58 -12.10 35.54
CA ILE A 62 -1.01 -12.32 34.22
C ILE A 62 -0.56 -10.94 33.74
N ALA A 63 0.71 -10.65 33.97
CA ALA A 63 1.40 -9.59 33.24
C ALA A 63 1.11 -9.86 31.76
N GLN A 64 0.37 -8.94 31.13
CA GLN A 64 0.22 -8.90 29.69
C GLN A 64 1.63 -8.76 29.14
N ALA A 65 2.19 -9.88 28.69
CA ALA A 65 3.25 -9.86 27.73
C ALA A 65 2.62 -9.21 26.50
N GLU A 66 2.96 -7.95 26.25
CA GLU A 66 2.66 -7.33 24.97
C GLU A 66 3.40 -8.16 23.93
N GLU A 67 2.66 -9.04 23.24
CA GLU A 67 3.16 -9.67 22.04
C GLU A 67 3.34 -8.54 21.02
N THR A 68 4.57 -8.07 20.89
CA THR A 68 4.97 -7.24 19.75
C THR A 68 4.81 -8.11 18.51
N THR A 69 3.63 -8.05 17.90
CA THR A 69 3.39 -8.69 16.62
C THR A 69 4.21 -7.92 15.61
N GLU A 70 5.32 -8.51 15.18
CA GLU A 70 6.16 -7.95 14.14
C GLU A 70 5.40 -8.07 12.82
N TYR A 71 4.91 -6.95 12.30
CA TYR A 71 4.20 -6.90 11.03
C TYR A 71 5.21 -7.03 9.87
N PRO A 72 4.87 -7.78 8.80
CA PRO A 72 5.77 -7.92 7.67
C PRO A 72 5.89 -6.59 6.90
N GLU A 73 7.10 -6.18 6.55
CA GLU A 73 7.28 -4.99 5.70
C GLU A 73 6.96 -5.26 4.22
N ILE A 74 7.26 -6.46 3.74
CA ILE A 74 7.10 -6.87 2.34
C ILE A 74 6.33 -8.18 2.29
N GLY A 75 5.39 -8.26 1.36
CA GLY A 75 4.58 -9.45 1.16
C GLY A 75 3.56 -9.30 0.05
N GLN A 76 2.49 -10.07 0.14
CA GLN A 76 1.38 -10.07 -0.81
C GLN A 76 0.06 -9.86 -0.09
N ILE A 77 -0.84 -9.11 -0.72
CA ILE A 77 -2.23 -8.99 -0.25
C ILE A 77 -3.02 -10.17 -0.80
N ILE A 78 -3.52 -11.04 0.08
CA ILE A 78 -4.28 -12.24 -0.28
C ILE A 78 -5.77 -11.96 -0.32
N SER A 79 -6.26 -11.11 0.59
CA SER A 79 -7.65 -10.70 0.61
C SER A 79 -7.82 -9.26 1.09
N LEU A 80 -8.86 -8.61 0.55
CA LEU A 80 -9.32 -7.28 0.93
C LEU A 80 -10.83 -7.36 1.14
N GLN A 81 -11.29 -7.02 2.34
CA GLN A 81 -12.71 -6.97 2.66
C GLN A 81 -13.04 -5.67 3.38
N SER A 82 -13.87 -4.84 2.75
CA SER A 82 -14.39 -3.64 3.40
C SER A 82 -15.24 -4.05 4.61
N GLY A 83 -14.74 -3.73 5.79
CA GLY A 83 -15.42 -3.92 7.05
C GLY A 83 -16.27 -2.73 7.45
N ASP A 84 -16.74 -2.78 8.69
CA ASP A 84 -17.44 -1.69 9.36
C ASP A 84 -16.50 -0.79 10.17
N LEU A 85 -15.40 -1.33 10.67
CA LEU A 85 -14.42 -0.58 11.46
C LEU A 85 -13.18 -0.18 10.66
N MET A 86 -12.79 -1.00 9.69
CA MET A 86 -11.59 -0.85 8.88
C MET A 86 -11.67 -1.75 7.64
N CYS A 87 -10.67 -1.69 6.77
CA CYS A 87 -10.45 -2.72 5.77
C CYS A 87 -9.82 -3.94 6.44
N TYR A 88 -10.47 -5.10 6.36
CA TYR A 88 -9.89 -6.36 6.84
C TYR A 88 -9.04 -6.97 5.73
N THR A 89 -7.78 -7.26 6.03
CA THR A 89 -6.86 -7.83 5.06
C THR A 89 -6.21 -9.10 5.59
N VAL A 90 -5.97 -10.03 4.66
CA VAL A 90 -5.04 -11.14 4.90
C VAL A 90 -3.82 -10.85 4.03
N VAL A 91 -2.66 -10.73 4.66
CA VAL A 91 -1.39 -10.59 3.94
C VAL A 91 -0.53 -11.82 4.14
N ARG A 92 0.32 -12.13 3.17
CA ARG A 92 1.30 -13.20 3.26
C ARG A 92 2.70 -12.61 3.16
N ASP A 93 3.54 -12.90 4.13
CA ASP A 93 4.94 -12.47 4.09
C ASP A 93 5.76 -13.31 3.10
N ARG A 94 7.06 -13.01 3.01
CA ARG A 94 8.00 -13.74 2.15
C ARG A 94 8.26 -15.18 2.60
N GLN A 95 8.03 -15.51 3.87
CA GLN A 95 8.17 -16.88 4.41
C GLN A 95 6.92 -17.73 4.17
N GLY A 96 5.85 -17.13 3.62
CA GLY A 96 4.58 -17.78 3.38
C GLY A 96 3.66 -17.77 4.60
N GLN A 97 4.01 -17.06 5.68
CA GLN A 97 3.16 -16.87 6.84
C GLN A 97 2.06 -15.86 6.53
N GLU A 98 0.83 -16.19 6.91
CA GLU A 98 -0.32 -15.31 6.74
C GLU A 98 -0.61 -14.53 8.02
N PHE A 99 -1.00 -13.27 7.85
CA PHE A 99 -1.30 -12.33 8.92
C PHE A 99 -2.64 -11.65 8.64
N ASP A 100 -3.52 -11.64 9.65
CA ASP A 100 -4.72 -10.84 9.65
C ASP A 100 -4.35 -9.42 10.12
N ILE A 101 -4.33 -8.46 9.19
CA ILE A 101 -3.93 -7.08 9.49
C ILE A 101 -5.04 -6.13 9.04
N GLY A 102 -5.36 -5.14 9.87
CA GLY A 102 -6.26 -4.07 9.50
C GLY A 102 -5.59 -3.08 8.54
N ALA A 103 -6.37 -2.51 7.63
CA ALA A 103 -5.93 -1.47 6.72
C ALA A 103 -6.92 -0.30 6.74
N THR A 104 -6.49 0.86 6.25
CA THR A 104 -7.39 1.99 5.99
C THR A 104 -8.40 1.61 4.89
N PHE A 105 -9.53 2.30 4.84
CA PHE A 105 -10.60 1.96 3.88
C PHE A 105 -10.14 2.15 2.43
N GLU A 106 -9.24 3.10 2.19
CA GLU A 106 -8.62 3.41 0.90
C GLU A 106 -7.88 2.20 0.30
N ILE A 107 -7.30 1.32 1.12
CA ILE A 107 -6.66 0.09 0.65
C ILE A 107 -7.70 -0.87 0.07
N CYS A 108 -8.87 -0.96 0.67
CA CYS A 108 -9.95 -1.84 0.19
C CYS A 108 -10.55 -1.37 -1.15
N GLU A 109 -10.38 -0.10 -1.52
CA GLU A 109 -10.83 0.43 -2.81
C GLU A 109 -9.91 0.01 -3.98
N GLN A 110 -8.69 -0.44 -3.68
CA GLN A 110 -7.65 -0.82 -4.63
C GLN A 110 -7.60 -2.34 -4.84
N GLN A 111 -8.63 -2.88 -5.48
CA GLN A 111 -8.76 -4.33 -5.72
C GLN A 111 -7.65 -4.91 -6.62
N GLU A 112 -6.98 -4.07 -7.40
CA GLU A 112 -5.81 -4.40 -8.22
C GLU A 112 -4.59 -4.87 -7.42
N LEU A 113 -4.55 -4.61 -6.10
CA LEU A 113 -3.46 -5.01 -5.21
C LEU A 113 -3.46 -6.50 -4.87
N LEU A 114 -4.55 -7.21 -5.15
CA LEU A 114 -4.66 -8.64 -4.84
C LEU A 114 -3.57 -9.44 -5.56
N ASN A 115 -2.85 -10.25 -4.78
CA ASN A 115 -1.72 -11.09 -5.19
C ASN A 115 -0.53 -10.31 -5.79
N GLN A 116 -0.46 -8.99 -5.57
CA GLN A 116 0.70 -8.20 -5.94
C GLN A 116 1.75 -8.28 -4.85
N ASN A 117 3.03 -8.29 -5.23
CA ASN A 117 4.11 -8.04 -4.29
C ASN A 117 4.10 -6.55 -3.94
N VAL A 118 4.03 -6.26 -2.66
CA VAL A 118 3.94 -4.90 -2.14
C VAL A 118 4.85 -4.73 -0.94
N ARG A 119 5.25 -3.48 -0.71
CA ARG A 119 5.74 -3.03 0.59
C ARG A 119 4.59 -2.37 1.34
N PHE A 120 4.36 -2.81 2.56
CA PHE A 120 3.33 -2.27 3.44
C PHE A 120 3.87 -1.04 4.16
N VAL A 121 3.04 0.00 4.23
CA VAL A 121 3.30 1.20 5.02
C VAL A 121 2.26 1.26 6.13
N TYR A 122 2.72 1.51 7.36
CA TYR A 122 1.88 1.44 8.55
C TYR A 122 1.73 2.80 9.23
N SER A 123 0.55 3.07 9.79
CA SER A 123 0.30 4.23 10.66
C SER A 123 -0.59 3.87 11.84
N GLU A 124 -0.51 4.67 12.92
CA GLU A 124 -1.41 4.56 14.07
C GLU A 124 -2.74 5.30 13.83
N GLU A 125 -3.78 4.54 13.52
CA GLU A 125 -5.10 5.07 13.21
C GLU A 125 -6.07 4.97 14.39
N ASN A 126 -7.12 5.80 14.35
CA ASN A 126 -8.22 5.71 15.30
C ASN A 126 -9.33 4.81 14.73
N VAL A 127 -9.51 3.64 15.33
CA VAL A 127 -10.56 2.69 14.95
C VAL A 127 -11.68 2.71 16.00
N ALA A 128 -12.93 2.66 15.55
CA ALA A 128 -14.07 2.60 16.46
C ALA A 128 -14.08 1.30 17.27
N ASP A 129 -14.55 1.37 18.51
CA ASP A 129 -14.48 0.26 19.46
C ASP A 129 -15.50 -0.86 19.18
N CYS A 130 -16.50 -0.64 18.34
CA CYS A 130 -17.52 -1.64 18.02
C CYS A 130 -18.33 -1.33 16.75
N GLN A 131 -18.87 -2.41 16.17
CA GLN A 131 -19.55 -2.50 14.87
C GLN A 131 -20.95 -1.87 14.79
N SER A 132 -21.49 -1.34 15.89
CA SER A 132 -22.91 -0.95 16.01
C SER A 132 -23.09 0.48 16.50
N ALA A 133 -24.33 0.83 16.86
CA ALA A 133 -24.71 2.08 17.50
C ALA A 133 -25.51 1.78 18.78
N GLU A 134 -24.87 1.20 19.81
CA GLU A 134 -24.79 1.73 21.18
C GLU A 134 -24.52 0.62 22.24
N PRO A 135 -23.76 0.94 23.32
CA PRO A 135 -23.02 2.19 23.52
C PRO A 135 -21.66 2.12 22.80
N CYS A 136 -21.59 2.79 21.66
CA CYS A 136 -20.45 2.87 20.75
C CYS A 136 -20.03 4.34 20.75
N GLY A 137 -18.74 4.61 20.74
CA GLY A 137 -18.29 6.01 20.77
C GLY A 137 -16.91 6.24 21.37
N ARG A 138 -16.14 5.19 21.62
CA ARG A 138 -14.70 5.34 21.87
C ARG A 138 -13.94 4.92 20.62
N SER A 139 -12.83 5.59 20.38
CA SER A 139 -11.81 5.11 19.46
C SER A 139 -10.71 4.42 20.25
N ARG A 140 -10.06 3.45 19.61
CA ARG A 140 -8.81 2.88 20.07
C ARG A 140 -7.74 3.11 19.00
N LYS A 141 -6.49 3.18 19.43
CA LYS A 141 -5.34 3.23 18.53
C LYS A 141 -5.04 1.83 18.02
N GLU A 142 -4.91 1.71 16.71
CA GLU A 142 -4.56 0.47 16.02
C GLU A 142 -3.53 0.80 14.94
N THR A 143 -2.53 -0.06 14.79
CA THR A 143 -1.61 0.03 13.67
C THR A 143 -2.27 -0.59 12.44
N LEU A 144 -2.51 0.23 11.42
CA LEU A 144 -3.14 -0.21 10.17
C LEU A 144 -2.17 -0.06 9.01
N ILE A 145 -2.34 -0.90 7.98
CA ILE A 145 -1.78 -0.64 6.65
C ILE A 145 -2.44 0.61 6.12
N SER A 146 -1.66 1.67 5.97
CA SER A 146 -2.12 3.00 5.56
C SER A 146 -1.84 3.31 4.10
N ASP A 147 -0.78 2.71 3.55
CA ASP A 147 -0.38 2.84 2.16
C ASP A 147 0.35 1.57 1.71
N VAL A 148 0.47 1.38 0.40
CA VAL A 148 1.21 0.27 -0.20
C VAL A 148 2.05 0.76 -1.36
N VAL A 149 3.28 0.25 -1.44
CA VAL A 149 4.14 0.49 -2.59
C VAL A 149 4.18 -0.76 -3.44
N LEU A 150 3.71 -0.65 -4.69
CA LEU A 150 3.72 -1.76 -5.63
C LEU A 150 5.15 -2.13 -6.01
N LEU A 151 5.58 -3.35 -5.70
CA LEU A 151 6.95 -3.81 -5.98
C LEU A 151 7.08 -4.56 -7.30
N GLY A 152 6.00 -5.12 -7.84
CA GLY A 152 6.06 -5.86 -9.10
C GLY A 152 6.81 -7.19 -8.98
N GLU A 153 7.35 -7.65 -10.11
CA GLU A 153 8.08 -8.93 -10.17
C GLU A 153 9.49 -8.79 -9.63
N ASN A 154 10.21 -7.72 -10.03
CA ASN A 154 11.59 -7.48 -9.66
C ASN A 154 11.71 -6.26 -8.77
N TRP A 155 12.29 -6.47 -7.59
CA TRP A 155 12.52 -5.41 -6.61
C TRP A 155 13.78 -5.69 -5.81
N GLN A 156 14.30 -4.63 -5.20
CA GLN A 156 15.47 -4.69 -4.33
C GLN A 156 15.36 -3.74 -3.15
N VAL A 157 16.07 -4.05 -2.07
CA VAL A 157 16.23 -3.20 -0.90
C VAL A 157 17.71 -2.91 -0.70
N LEU A 158 18.03 -1.62 -0.70
CA LEU A 158 19.36 -1.10 -0.50
C LEU A 158 19.44 -0.40 0.85
N SER A 159 20.54 -0.57 1.59
CA SER A 159 20.76 0.17 2.83
C SER A 159 22.23 0.45 3.09
N ASN A 160 22.50 1.55 3.78
CA ASN A 160 23.82 1.84 4.37
C ASN A 160 23.74 2.02 5.90
N GLY A 161 22.63 1.61 6.52
CA GLY A 161 22.36 1.76 7.94
C GLY A 161 21.68 3.09 8.33
N ASP A 162 21.99 4.18 7.63
CA ASP A 162 21.33 5.48 7.84
C ASP A 162 20.11 5.66 6.93
N TRP A 163 20.15 5.05 5.75
CA TRP A 163 19.08 5.07 4.77
C TRP A 163 18.72 3.65 4.35
N THR A 164 17.44 3.42 4.12
CA THR A 164 16.92 2.20 3.49
C THR A 164 16.01 2.59 2.34
N VAL A 165 16.27 2.02 1.17
CA VAL A 165 15.51 2.29 -0.05
C VAL A 165 15.04 0.98 -0.65
N THR A 166 13.74 0.80 -0.76
CA THR A 166 13.13 -0.24 -1.58
C THR A 166 12.83 0.33 -2.96
N VAL A 167 13.30 -0.37 -3.99
CA VAL A 167 13.00 -0.06 -5.39
C VAL A 167 12.18 -1.20 -5.97
N GLY A 168 11.03 -0.87 -6.52
CA GLY A 168 10.13 -1.83 -7.14
C GLY A 168 9.93 -1.58 -8.64
N ARG A 169 9.31 -2.56 -9.28
CA ARG A 169 8.96 -2.58 -10.70
C ARG A 169 10.19 -2.40 -11.58
N ILE A 170 11.32 -2.99 -11.21
CA ILE A 170 12.58 -2.88 -11.96
C ILE A 170 12.40 -3.46 -13.38
N GLU A 171 11.55 -4.48 -13.53
CA GLU A 171 11.16 -5.09 -14.80
C GLU A 171 10.46 -4.13 -15.77
N SER A 172 9.98 -2.98 -15.29
CA SER A 172 9.33 -1.98 -16.15
C SER A 172 10.30 -1.27 -17.10
N TRP A 173 11.61 -1.36 -16.85
CA TRP A 173 12.63 -0.78 -17.71
C TRP A 173 13.02 -1.75 -18.84
N ASP A 174 12.90 -1.29 -20.08
CA ASP A 174 13.14 -2.08 -21.30
C ASP A 174 14.57 -1.96 -21.85
N GLY A 175 15.47 -1.32 -21.10
CA GLY A 175 16.84 -1.04 -21.53
C GLY A 175 17.01 0.28 -22.28
N VAL A 176 15.95 1.06 -22.50
CA VAL A 176 16.01 2.37 -23.16
C VAL A 176 16.12 3.49 -22.12
N ASN A 177 16.98 4.49 -22.36
CA ASN A 177 17.11 5.59 -21.42
C ASN A 177 15.83 6.43 -21.30
N ASN A 178 15.53 6.88 -20.08
CA ASN A 178 14.33 7.63 -19.70
C ASN A 178 13.02 6.83 -19.85
N THR A 179 13.11 5.51 -19.81
CA THR A 179 11.93 4.64 -19.70
C THR A 179 11.90 3.94 -18.35
N GLY A 180 10.77 3.32 -18.05
CA GLY A 180 10.48 2.66 -16.80
C GLY A 180 9.09 3.03 -16.27
N GLY A 181 8.82 2.58 -15.07
CA GLY A 181 7.68 2.92 -14.23
C GLY A 181 7.98 2.46 -12.81
N LEU A 182 9.20 2.75 -12.36
CA LEU A 182 9.77 2.23 -11.14
C LEU A 182 9.09 2.87 -9.92
N THR A 183 8.99 2.11 -8.84
CA THR A 183 8.54 2.61 -7.54
C THR A 183 9.71 2.77 -6.59
N TYR A 184 9.56 3.71 -5.66
CA TYR A 184 10.54 4.02 -4.64
C TYR A 184 9.85 4.10 -3.30
N TYR A 185 10.45 3.50 -2.29
CA TYR A 185 10.14 3.75 -0.90
C TYR A 185 11.44 3.93 -0.13
N GLY A 186 11.72 5.14 0.34
CA GLY A 186 12.94 5.46 1.06
C GLY A 186 12.63 5.95 2.47
N CYS A 187 13.38 5.48 3.45
CA CYS A 187 13.34 5.93 4.84
C CYS A 187 14.74 6.31 5.33
N ASP A 188 14.81 7.34 6.17
CA ASP A 188 15.97 7.58 7.02
C ASP A 188 15.90 6.77 8.34
N SER A 189 16.96 6.83 9.13
CA SER A 189 17.07 6.15 10.42
C SER A 189 16.17 6.72 11.53
N ASP A 190 15.60 7.91 11.32
CA ASP A 190 14.60 8.50 12.20
C ASP A 190 13.16 8.04 11.86
N GLY A 191 12.99 7.25 10.79
CA GLY A 191 11.70 6.73 10.33
C GLY A 191 10.92 7.70 9.46
N ASN A 192 11.55 8.76 8.94
CA ASN A 192 10.92 9.63 7.96
C ASN A 192 10.98 8.95 6.59
N CYS A 193 9.81 8.58 6.07
CA CYS A 193 9.69 7.80 4.85
C CYS A 193 8.96 8.56 3.74
N LEU A 194 9.27 8.21 2.49
CA LEU A 194 8.64 8.74 1.29
C LEU A 194 8.43 7.64 0.25
N SER A 195 7.23 7.60 -0.33
CA SER A 195 6.86 6.75 -1.47
C SER A 195 6.79 7.59 -2.75
N LEU A 196 7.37 7.10 -3.85
CA LEU A 196 7.30 7.74 -5.18
C LEU A 196 7.01 6.71 -6.26
N THR A 197 6.34 7.14 -7.33
CA THR A 197 6.04 6.36 -8.53
C THR A 197 6.67 7.01 -9.76
N ASP A 198 6.47 6.38 -10.92
CA ASP A 198 6.85 6.92 -12.23
C ASP A 198 8.35 7.21 -12.38
N GLY A 199 9.18 6.45 -11.65
CA GLY A 199 10.63 6.52 -11.81
C GLY A 199 11.08 5.99 -13.17
N PHE A 200 12.27 6.39 -13.56
CA PHE A 200 12.89 6.02 -14.83
C PHE A 200 14.38 5.71 -14.67
N THR A 201 14.95 5.02 -15.65
CA THR A 201 16.37 4.65 -15.66
C THR A 201 17.12 5.34 -16.80
N VAL A 202 18.34 5.82 -16.51
CA VAL A 202 19.30 6.35 -17.49
C VAL A 202 20.65 5.71 -17.27
N CYS A 203 21.11 4.93 -18.24
CA CYS A 203 22.44 4.35 -18.25
C CYS A 203 23.34 5.05 -19.28
N ARG A 204 24.50 5.53 -18.83
CA ARG A 204 25.48 6.21 -19.69
C ARG A 204 26.88 6.07 -19.10
N ASP A 205 27.84 5.79 -19.97
CA ASP A 205 29.28 5.74 -19.63
C ASP A 205 29.58 4.81 -18.44
N GLY A 206 28.89 3.66 -18.36
CA GLY A 206 29.07 2.66 -17.31
C GLY A 206 28.36 2.98 -15.99
N ILE A 207 27.55 4.02 -15.93
CA ILE A 207 26.77 4.39 -14.74
C ILE A 207 25.28 4.31 -15.08
N CYS A 208 24.51 3.63 -14.26
CA CYS A 208 23.05 3.58 -14.34
C CYS A 208 22.45 4.39 -13.19
N ASN A 209 21.60 5.35 -13.55
CA ASN A 209 20.86 6.18 -12.61
C ASN A 209 19.38 5.80 -12.67
N MET A 210 18.81 5.42 -11.53
CA MET A 210 17.36 5.28 -11.35
C MET A 210 16.88 6.52 -10.63
N SER A 211 15.90 7.23 -11.18
CA SER A 211 15.51 8.55 -10.67
C SER A 211 14.00 8.74 -10.57
N TRP A 212 13.58 9.48 -9.54
CA TRP A 212 12.21 9.88 -9.26
C TRP A 212 12.15 11.39 -9.00
N GLU A 213 11.05 12.03 -9.37
CA GLU A 213 10.82 13.46 -9.14
C GLU A 213 9.65 13.68 -8.18
N ASN A 214 9.77 14.69 -7.31
CA ASN A 214 8.69 15.16 -6.45
C ASN A 214 8.76 16.68 -6.31
N GLY A 215 8.01 17.38 -7.16
CA GLY A 215 8.06 18.84 -7.21
C GLY A 215 9.44 19.33 -7.69
N ASP A 216 10.14 20.10 -6.85
CA ASP A 216 11.49 20.60 -7.12
C ASP A 216 12.62 19.66 -6.66
N TYR A 217 12.26 18.48 -6.13
CA TYR A 217 13.19 17.45 -5.69
C TYR A 217 13.37 16.35 -6.73
N ALA A 218 14.60 15.83 -6.83
CA ALA A 218 14.90 14.60 -7.56
C ALA A 218 15.70 13.64 -6.67
N TYR A 219 15.28 12.38 -6.64
CA TYR A 219 15.88 11.31 -5.85
C TYR A 219 16.52 10.33 -6.82
N THR A 220 17.82 10.10 -6.72
CA THR A 220 18.58 9.29 -7.67
C THR A 220 19.38 8.23 -6.93
N LEU A 221 19.19 6.96 -7.32
CA LEU A 221 20.15 5.90 -7.03
C LEU A 221 21.11 5.80 -8.21
N SER A 222 22.39 6.04 -7.95
CA SER A 222 23.46 6.00 -8.92
C SER A 222 24.34 4.79 -8.67
N SER A 223 24.38 3.87 -9.62
CA SER A 223 25.11 2.61 -9.53
C SER A 223 26.11 2.49 -10.67
N GLU A 224 27.34 2.13 -10.35
CA GLU A 224 28.33 1.76 -11.35
C GLU A 224 28.01 0.37 -11.91
N VAL A 225 28.19 0.18 -13.21
CA VAL A 225 28.12 -1.14 -13.85
C VAL A 225 29.54 -1.64 -14.04
N THR A 226 29.88 -2.74 -13.36
CA THR A 226 31.20 -3.37 -13.40
C THR A 226 31.15 -4.67 -14.20
N ASP A 227 32.33 -5.17 -14.60
CA ASP A 227 32.44 -6.46 -15.30
C ASP A 227 31.93 -7.65 -14.44
N ASP A 228 31.95 -7.49 -13.11
CA ASP A 228 31.50 -8.50 -12.13
C ASP A 228 30.03 -8.31 -11.71
N GLY A 229 29.32 -7.33 -12.27
CA GLY A 229 27.93 -7.00 -11.94
C GLY A 229 27.75 -5.56 -11.44
N GLU A 230 26.82 -5.34 -10.52
CA GLU A 230 26.56 -4.01 -9.96
C GLU A 230 27.70 -3.59 -9.01
N GLY A 231 28.21 -2.37 -9.24
CA GLY A 231 29.20 -1.71 -8.39
C GLY A 231 28.55 -0.95 -7.22
N SER A 232 29.30 -0.02 -6.61
CA SER A 232 28.78 0.75 -5.48
C SER A 232 27.58 1.60 -5.87
N THR A 233 26.53 1.57 -5.04
CA THR A 233 25.35 2.42 -5.22
C THR A 233 25.37 3.60 -4.24
N THR A 234 24.98 4.78 -4.73
CA THR A 234 24.85 6.02 -3.95
C THR A 234 23.45 6.59 -4.12
N LEU A 235 22.79 6.94 -3.02
CA LEU A 235 21.58 7.76 -3.04
C LEU A 235 21.99 9.24 -3.07
N ILE A 236 21.46 9.99 -4.03
CA ILE A 236 21.69 11.42 -4.20
C ILE A 236 20.33 12.10 -4.27
N VAL A 237 20.13 13.16 -3.48
CA VAL A 237 18.92 13.99 -3.55
C VAL A 237 19.30 15.38 -3.98
N TRP A 238 18.59 15.86 -5.00
CA TRP A 238 18.72 17.20 -5.56
C TRP A 238 17.50 18.02 -5.21
N GLN A 239 17.68 19.31 -4.99
CA GLN A 239 16.59 20.29 -4.91
C GLN A 239 16.94 21.49 -5.79
N ASN A 240 16.08 21.84 -6.75
CA ASN A 240 16.32 22.93 -7.69
C ASN A 240 17.68 22.85 -8.42
N GLY A 241 18.19 21.63 -8.62
CA GLY A 241 19.48 21.38 -9.27
C GLY A 241 20.71 21.44 -8.36
N ASP A 242 20.55 21.73 -7.08
CA ASP A 242 21.61 21.67 -6.08
C ASP A 242 21.55 20.32 -5.32
N GLU A 243 22.70 19.69 -5.11
CA GLU A 243 22.81 18.47 -4.31
C GLU A 243 22.63 18.82 -2.82
N ILE A 244 21.61 18.24 -2.19
CA ILE A 244 21.29 18.46 -0.77
C ILE A 244 21.58 17.24 0.10
N LEU A 245 21.71 16.06 -0.51
CA LEU A 245 22.04 14.82 0.18
C LEU A 245 22.84 13.89 -0.73
N ARG A 246 23.81 13.21 -0.12
CA ARG A 246 24.58 12.11 -0.71
C ARG A 246 24.80 11.05 0.36
N ALA A 247 24.22 9.88 0.17
CA ALA A 247 24.40 8.70 1.01
C ALA A 247 25.10 7.61 0.19
N GLU A 248 26.39 7.41 0.49
CA GLU A 248 27.26 6.45 -0.19
C GLU A 248 27.14 5.05 0.45
N ASN A 249 27.70 4.05 -0.23
CA ASN A 249 27.78 2.65 0.22
C ASN A 249 26.41 2.02 0.50
N MET A 250 25.44 2.27 -0.39
CA MET A 250 24.16 1.57 -0.34
C MET A 250 24.36 0.12 -0.80
N GLU A 251 24.22 -0.82 0.13
CA GLU A 251 24.40 -2.25 -0.11
C GLU A 251 23.06 -2.96 -0.32
N LEU A 252 23.03 -3.97 -1.20
CA LEU A 252 21.87 -4.82 -1.39
C LEU A 252 21.68 -5.72 -0.16
N ILE A 253 20.58 -5.50 0.57
CA ILE A 253 20.24 -6.28 1.77
C ILE A 253 19.07 -7.24 1.55
N ASP A 254 18.26 -7.01 0.51
CA ASP A 254 17.16 -7.91 0.13
C ASP A 254 16.74 -7.74 -1.33
N SER A 255 16.14 -8.77 -1.94
CA SER A 255 15.61 -8.71 -3.31
C SER A 255 14.54 -9.77 -3.58
N SER A 256 13.85 -9.62 -4.71
CA SER A 256 12.89 -10.62 -5.23
C SER A 256 13.52 -11.99 -5.52
N ASP A 257 14.82 -12.04 -5.80
CA ASP A 257 15.54 -13.26 -6.17
C ASP A 257 16.14 -14.02 -4.98
N SER A 258 15.99 -13.47 -3.77
CA SER A 258 16.56 -13.99 -2.52
C SER A 258 15.72 -15.08 -1.86
#